data_AF-A0AA96Z8A1-F1
#
_entry.id   AF-A0AA96Z8A1-F1
#
_cell.length_a   1.000
_cell.length_b   1.000
_cell.length_c   1.000
_cell.angle_alpha   90.00
_cell.angle_beta   90.00
_cell.angle_gamma   90.00
#
_symmetry.space_group_name_H-M   'P 1'
#
loop_
_entity.id
_entity.type
_entity.pdbx_description
1 polymer ?
#
loop_
_entity_poly.entity_id
_entity_poly.type
_entity_poly.pdbx_seq_one_letter_code
_entity_poly.pdbx_strand_id
1 'polypeptide(L)'
;MAKPLMFQNTKIKIAEFNRLSNNVSRYIEVIQKEVNTEQVLYDMLTRDFYKNILFKNDKDLSFKGMKLKTKIDSLYNHAVKINVHKLSQLDNFYNGHFKTNDVFYDFDENELDYFEYRFYDKSNYGIMMAMNCLLLDVKTFQLLYFGTVMSY
;
A
#
# COMPACT_ATOMS: atom_id res chain seq x y z
N MET A 1 31.73 -16.39 20.80
CA MET A 1 31.44 -15.10 20.13
C MET A 1 29.93 -14.97 19.99
N ALA A 2 29.28 -14.19 20.87
CA ALA A 2 27.84 -13.99 20.82
C ALA A 2 27.49 -13.05 19.66
N LYS A 3 26.81 -13.55 18.61
CA LYS A 3 26.05 -12.65 17.72
C LYS A 3 24.98 -12.00 18.62
N PRO A 4 25.05 -10.69 18.92
CA PRO A 4 24.42 -10.14 20.11
C PRO A 4 22.92 -9.91 19.88
N LEU A 5 22.15 -9.72 20.95
CA LEU A 5 20.69 -9.46 20.97
C LEU A 5 20.13 -8.58 19.81
N MET A 6 20.92 -7.64 19.28
CA MET A 6 20.54 -6.84 18.11
C MET A 6 20.10 -7.68 16.92
N PHE A 7 20.76 -8.81 16.63
CA PHE A 7 20.42 -9.65 15.48
C PHE A 7 19.05 -10.34 15.67
N GLN A 8 18.70 -10.71 16.91
CA GLN A 8 17.40 -11.28 17.23
C GLN A 8 16.28 -10.23 17.14
N ASN A 9 16.51 -9.02 17.66
CA ASN A 9 15.56 -7.92 17.58
C ASN A 9 15.32 -7.47 16.13
N THR A 10 16.37 -7.37 15.31
CA THR A 10 16.25 -7.05 13.89
C THR A 10 15.48 -8.14 13.13
N LYS A 11 15.73 -9.42 13.43
CA LYS A 11 14.99 -10.54 12.83
C LYS A 11 13.49 -10.48 13.13
N ILE A 12 13.09 -10.16 14.37
CA ILE A 12 11.68 -10.01 14.75
C ILE A 12 11.03 -8.85 13.99
N LYS A 13 11.72 -7.69 13.89
CA LYS A 13 11.24 -6.53 13.12
C LYS A 13 11.05 -6.87 11.64
N ILE A 14 12.02 -7.56 11.03
CA ILE A 14 11.93 -8.02 9.64
C ILE A 14 10.76 -8.97 9.43
N ALA A 15 10.55 -9.94 10.33
CA ALA A 15 9.45 -10.90 10.21
C ALA A 15 8.09 -10.19 10.26
N GLU A 16 7.93 -9.24 11.17
CA GLU A 16 6.68 -8.49 11.32
C GLU A 16 6.43 -7.55 10.13
N PHE A 17 7.46 -6.85 9.68
CA PHE A 17 7.39 -6.02 8.48
C PHE A 17 6.99 -6.82 7.23
N ASN A 18 7.56 -8.02 7.04
CA ASN A 18 7.16 -8.92 5.96
C ASN A 18 5.71 -9.39 6.09
N ARG A 19 5.27 -9.73 7.30
CA ARG A 19 3.90 -10.13 7.57
C ARG A 19 2.92 -9.01 7.15
N LEU A 20 3.21 -7.77 7.52
CA LEU A 20 2.37 -6.61 7.19
C LEU A 20 2.37 -6.32 5.68
N SER A 21 3.53 -6.34 5.03
CA SER A 21 3.65 -6.13 3.60
C SER A 21 2.90 -7.21 2.80
N ASN A 22 3.02 -8.48 3.21
CA ASN A 22 2.28 -9.59 2.62
C ASN A 22 0.77 -9.48 2.89
N ASN A 23 0.36 -8.93 4.03
CA ASN A 23 -1.05 -8.69 4.32
C ASN A 23 -1.68 -7.62 3.41
N VAL A 24 -0.94 -6.58 3.03
CA VAL A 24 -1.38 -5.59 2.03
C VAL A 24 -1.43 -6.26 0.66
N SER A 25 -0.33 -6.90 0.24
CA SER A 25 -0.20 -7.56 -1.06
C SER A 25 -1.33 -8.58 -1.29
N ARG A 26 -1.53 -9.50 -0.34
CA ARG A 26 -2.55 -10.54 -0.42
C ARG A 26 -3.96 -9.96 -0.45
N TYR A 27 -4.21 -8.84 0.24
CA TYR A 27 -5.53 -8.21 0.22
C TYR A 27 -5.84 -7.60 -1.16
N ILE A 28 -4.85 -6.95 -1.77
CA ILE A 28 -4.93 -6.44 -3.15
C ILE A 28 -5.17 -7.60 -4.13
N GLU A 29 -4.38 -8.67 -4.04
CA GLU A 29 -4.52 -9.85 -4.90
C GLU A 29 -5.89 -10.53 -4.76
N VAL A 30 -6.47 -10.57 -3.55
CA VAL A 30 -7.83 -11.10 -3.35
C VAL A 30 -8.86 -10.23 -4.06
N ILE A 31 -8.78 -8.90 -3.92
CA ILE A 31 -9.66 -7.97 -4.63
C ILE A 31 -9.56 -8.18 -6.15
N GLN A 32 -8.34 -8.28 -6.68
CA GLN A 32 -8.12 -8.51 -8.10
C GLN A 32 -8.58 -9.90 -8.56
N LYS A 33 -8.46 -10.94 -7.72
CA LYS A 33 -8.94 -12.29 -8.02
C LYS A 33 -10.46 -12.39 -8.06
N GLU A 34 -11.16 -11.69 -7.16
CA GLU A 34 -12.62 -11.56 -7.22
C GLU A 34 -13.09 -10.91 -8.53
N VAL A 35 -12.24 -10.11 -9.16
CA VAL A 35 -12.49 -9.51 -10.48
C VAL A 35 -12.11 -10.47 -11.62
N ASN A 36 -11.04 -11.27 -11.43
CA ASN A 36 -10.47 -12.17 -12.44
C ASN A 36 -11.13 -13.56 -12.52
N THR A 37 -12.33 -13.77 -11.97
CA THR A 37 -13.07 -15.02 -12.20
C THR A 37 -13.60 -15.06 -13.64
N GLU A 38 -12.84 -15.77 -14.50
CA GLU A 38 -13.06 -16.07 -15.92
C GLU A 38 -12.79 -14.93 -16.92
N GLN A 39 -11.50 -14.69 -17.25
CA GLN A 39 -11.03 -14.03 -18.49
C GLN A 39 -11.85 -12.82 -19.00
N VAL A 40 -12.30 -11.95 -18.09
CA VAL A 40 -13.01 -10.72 -18.46
C VAL A 40 -11.96 -9.70 -18.91
N LEU A 41 -11.88 -9.44 -20.22
CA LEU A 41 -11.22 -8.23 -20.74
C LEU A 41 -11.81 -7.03 -19.98
N TYR A 42 -11.01 -6.06 -19.53
CA TYR A 42 -11.49 -4.95 -18.68
C TYR A 42 -12.75 -4.25 -19.21
N ASP A 43 -12.93 -4.25 -20.53
CA ASP A 43 -14.10 -3.73 -21.25
C ASP A 43 -15.40 -4.49 -20.97
N MET A 44 -15.31 -5.72 -20.49
CA MET A 44 -16.43 -6.60 -20.13
C MET A 44 -16.80 -6.53 -18.64
N LEU A 45 -16.01 -5.84 -17.81
CA LEU A 45 -16.41 -5.56 -16.43
C LEU A 45 -17.60 -4.61 -16.44
N THR A 46 -18.56 -4.86 -15.54
CA THR A 46 -19.63 -3.88 -15.29
C THR A 46 -19.02 -2.53 -14.95
N ARG A 47 -19.63 -1.46 -15.47
CA ARG A 47 -19.18 -0.10 -15.21
C ARG A 47 -19.05 0.12 -13.71
N ASP A 48 -17.95 0.73 -13.28
CA ASP A 48 -17.66 1.07 -11.89
C ASP A 48 -17.48 -0.12 -10.92
N PHE A 49 -17.26 -1.35 -11.40
CA PHE A 49 -17.06 -2.52 -10.55
C PHE A 49 -15.98 -2.33 -9.47
N TYR A 50 -14.78 -1.90 -9.87
CA TYR A 50 -13.69 -1.61 -8.92
C TYR A 50 -13.99 -0.42 -8.01
N LYS A 51 -14.65 0.61 -8.55
CA LYS A 51 -15.08 1.78 -7.79
C LYS A 51 -16.03 1.35 -6.68
N ASN A 52 -17.03 0.53 -6.97
CA ASN A 52 -18.00 0.02 -5.99
C ASN A 52 -17.36 -0.92 -4.95
N ILE A 53 -16.26 -1.58 -5.31
CA ILE A 53 -15.48 -2.37 -4.35
C ILE A 53 -14.74 -1.46 -3.37
N LEU A 54 -14.12 -0.36 -3.81
CA LEU A 54 -13.26 0.47 -2.95
C LEU A 54 -13.97 1.65 -2.30
N PHE A 55 -15.03 2.16 -2.92
CA PHE A 55 -15.72 3.37 -2.52
C PHE A 55 -17.24 3.14 -2.39
N LYS A 56 -17.88 3.90 -1.49
CA LYS A 56 -19.35 3.96 -1.36
C LYS A 56 -19.95 4.94 -2.35
N ASN A 57 -19.22 6.01 -2.63
CA ASN A 57 -19.54 7.08 -3.57
C ASN A 57 -18.23 7.57 -4.19
N ASP A 58 -18.14 8.80 -4.70
CA ASP A 58 -16.88 9.31 -5.25
C ASP A 58 -15.84 9.74 -4.19
N LYS A 59 -16.15 9.73 -2.90
CA LYS A 59 -15.19 10.16 -1.88
C LYS A 59 -15.00 9.13 -0.78
N ASP A 60 -16.10 8.68 -0.21
CA ASP A 60 -16.09 7.82 0.96
C ASP A 60 -15.67 6.39 0.64
N LEU A 61 -14.74 5.86 1.43
CA LEU A 61 -14.31 4.48 1.31
C LEU A 61 -15.42 3.50 1.66
N SER A 62 -15.52 2.44 0.87
CA SER A 62 -16.31 1.26 1.19
C SER A 62 -15.72 0.53 2.40
N PHE A 63 -16.41 -0.50 2.89
CA PHE A 63 -15.84 -1.38 3.90
C PHE A 63 -14.50 -2.03 3.47
N LYS A 64 -14.37 -2.40 2.18
CA LYS A 64 -13.13 -2.95 1.64
C LYS A 64 -12.06 -1.87 1.48
N GLY A 65 -12.43 -0.67 1.04
CA GLY A 65 -11.53 0.50 1.00
C GLY A 65 -10.97 0.84 2.38
N MET A 66 -11.82 0.91 3.40
CA MET A 66 -11.41 1.12 4.80
C MET A 66 -10.47 0.03 5.30
N LYS A 67 -10.72 -1.24 4.97
CA LYS A 67 -9.81 -2.34 5.30
C LYS A 67 -8.45 -2.20 4.61
N LEU A 68 -8.42 -1.76 3.36
CA LEU A 68 -7.17 -1.47 2.66
C LEU A 68 -6.41 -0.35 3.36
N LYS A 69 -7.08 0.76 3.68
CA LYS A 69 -6.51 1.88 4.43
C LYS A 69 -5.87 1.42 5.74
N THR A 70 -6.60 0.68 6.57
CA THR A 70 -6.08 0.15 7.85
C THR A 70 -4.82 -0.70 7.67
N LYS A 71 -4.74 -1.49 6.59
CA LYS A 71 -3.55 -2.30 6.30
C LYS A 71 -2.36 -1.44 5.87
N ILE A 72 -2.58 -0.42 5.04
CA ILE A 72 -1.55 0.55 4.64
C ILE A 72 -1.06 1.33 5.86
N ASP A 73 -1.97 1.84 6.69
CA ASP A 73 -1.62 2.54 7.94
C ASP A 73 -0.80 1.68 8.89
N SER A 74 -1.15 0.39 8.99
CA SER A 74 -0.37 -0.56 9.80
C SER A 74 1.05 -0.75 9.26
N LEU A 75 1.21 -0.83 7.94
CA LEU A 75 2.52 -0.91 7.28
C LEU A 75 3.33 0.37 7.50
N TYR A 76 2.74 1.54 7.28
CA TYR A 76 3.35 2.85 7.48
C TYR A 76 3.86 3.02 8.92
N ASN A 77 2.99 2.80 9.91
CA ASN A 77 3.34 2.95 11.32
C ASN A 77 4.47 2.00 11.73
N HIS A 78 4.48 0.78 11.18
CA HIS A 78 5.56 -0.15 11.43
C HIS A 78 6.87 0.29 10.75
N ALA A 79 6.81 0.80 9.52
CA ALA A 79 7.95 1.34 8.78
C ALA A 79 8.65 2.47 9.55
N VAL A 80 7.86 3.41 10.09
CA VAL A 80 8.36 4.50 10.95
C VAL A 80 9.06 3.92 12.18
N LYS A 81 8.44 2.93 12.85
CA LYS A 81 8.98 2.34 14.08
C LYS A 81 10.31 1.60 13.88
N ILE A 82 10.48 0.95 12.74
CA ILE A 82 11.67 0.13 12.46
C ILE A 82 12.84 0.95 11.88
N ASN A 83 12.58 2.13 11.31
CA ASN A 83 13.60 3.06 10.81
C ASN A 83 14.27 3.89 11.94
N VAL A 84 14.82 3.21 12.96
CA VAL A 84 15.39 3.86 14.16
C VAL A 84 16.55 4.80 13.83
N HIS A 85 17.31 4.49 12.77
CA HIS A 85 18.44 5.29 12.30
C HIS A 85 18.03 6.46 11.40
N LYS A 86 16.72 6.70 11.20
CA LYS A 86 16.17 7.78 10.38
C LYS A 86 16.81 7.84 8.99
N LEU A 87 16.95 6.68 8.36
CA LEU A 87 17.53 6.58 7.04
C LEU A 87 16.60 7.28 6.05
N SER A 88 17.09 8.36 5.44
CA SER A 88 16.29 9.26 4.60
C SER A 88 15.64 8.55 3.42
N GLN A 89 16.31 7.54 2.84
CA GLN A 89 15.75 6.75 1.75
C GLN A 89 14.49 5.99 2.18
N LEU A 90 14.50 5.37 3.38
CA LEU A 90 13.33 4.68 3.92
C LEU A 90 12.24 5.69 4.30
N ASP A 91 12.64 6.80 4.94
CA ASP A 91 11.73 7.85 5.39
C ASP A 91 10.98 8.50 4.23
N ASN A 92 11.69 8.90 3.20
CA ASN A 92 11.11 9.46 1.98
C ASN A 92 10.17 8.46 1.32
N PHE A 93 10.53 7.17 1.28
CA PHE A 93 9.71 6.15 0.63
C PHE A 93 8.38 5.94 1.38
N TYR A 94 8.40 5.63 2.68
CA TYR A 94 7.13 5.35 3.36
C TYR A 94 6.24 6.59 3.49
N ASN A 95 6.82 7.79 3.61
CA ASN A 95 6.04 9.04 3.64
C ASN A 95 5.41 9.33 2.27
N GLY A 96 6.15 9.16 1.17
CA GLY A 96 5.60 9.41 -0.16
C GLY A 96 4.59 8.38 -0.64
N HIS A 97 4.66 7.13 -0.14
CA HIS A 97 3.88 6.02 -0.71
C HIS A 97 2.81 5.43 0.21
N PHE A 98 2.92 5.54 1.54
CA PHE A 98 2.01 4.84 2.48
C PHE A 98 1.34 5.74 3.51
N LYS A 99 1.65 7.03 3.54
CA LYS A 99 1.06 7.97 4.49
C LYS A 99 -0.34 8.38 4.05
N THR A 100 -1.37 7.77 4.63
CA THR A 100 -2.75 7.94 4.14
C THR A 100 -3.47 9.19 4.66
N ASN A 101 -2.85 9.94 5.55
CA ASN A 101 -3.40 11.17 6.14
C ASN A 101 -2.81 12.46 5.56
N ASP A 102 -2.06 12.35 4.47
CA ASP A 102 -1.62 13.52 3.72
C ASP A 102 -2.75 14.07 2.85
N VAL A 103 -2.68 15.39 2.58
CA VAL A 103 -3.60 16.13 1.72
C VAL A 103 -2.87 16.43 0.41
N PHE A 104 -3.53 16.14 -0.70
CA PHE A 104 -3.07 16.41 -2.05
C PHE A 104 -4.00 17.45 -2.70
N TYR A 105 -3.62 17.95 -3.87
CA TYR A 105 -4.40 18.94 -4.61
C TYR A 105 -4.51 18.52 -6.08
N ASP A 106 -5.70 18.68 -6.66
CA ASP A 106 -5.89 18.54 -8.11
C ASP A 106 -5.44 19.80 -8.86
N PHE A 107 -5.66 19.84 -10.17
CA PHE A 107 -5.28 20.98 -11.02
C PHE A 107 -6.01 22.27 -10.64
N ASP A 108 -7.22 22.16 -10.09
CA ASP A 108 -8.08 23.28 -9.70
C ASP A 108 -7.92 23.64 -8.21
N GLU A 109 -6.86 23.13 -7.55
CA GLU A 109 -6.54 23.31 -6.13
C GLU A 109 -7.60 22.75 -5.16
N ASN A 110 -8.43 21.81 -5.58
CA ASN A 110 -9.31 21.10 -4.65
C ASN A 110 -8.50 20.10 -3.84
N GLU A 111 -8.74 20.07 -2.52
CA GLU A 111 -8.16 19.08 -1.63
C GLU A 111 -8.62 17.66 -2.00
N LEU A 112 -7.66 16.76 -2.12
CA LEU A 112 -7.85 15.33 -2.31
C LEU A 112 -7.23 14.58 -1.12
N ASP A 113 -7.97 13.59 -0.61
CA ASP A 113 -7.37 12.63 0.31
C ASP A 113 -6.44 11.63 -0.42
N TYR A 114 -5.69 10.84 0.34
CA TYR A 114 -4.77 9.84 -0.21
C TYR A 114 -5.44 8.88 -1.21
N PHE A 115 -6.67 8.43 -0.96
CA PHE A 115 -7.36 7.49 -1.83
C PHE A 115 -7.94 8.19 -3.07
N GLU A 116 -8.44 9.42 -2.93
CA GLU A 116 -8.85 10.25 -4.07
C GLU A 116 -7.67 10.53 -5.01
N TYR A 117 -6.50 10.86 -4.45
CA TYR A 117 -5.27 11.07 -5.22
C TYR A 117 -4.75 9.78 -5.87
N ARG A 118 -4.65 8.69 -5.09
CA ARG A 118 -4.07 7.43 -5.57
C ARG A 118 -4.97 6.71 -6.58
N PHE A 119 -6.29 6.83 -6.43
CA PHE A 119 -7.29 6.25 -7.33
C PHE A 119 -8.04 7.34 -8.12
N TYR A 120 -7.29 8.33 -8.61
CA TYR A 120 -7.84 9.46 -9.37
C TYR A 120 -8.62 9.00 -10.61
N ASP A 121 -8.04 8.11 -11.41
CA ASP A 121 -8.77 7.40 -12.46
C ASP A 121 -9.60 6.27 -11.85
N LYS A 122 -10.90 6.51 -11.71
CA LYS A 122 -11.86 5.55 -11.13
C LYS A 122 -12.42 4.54 -12.12
N SER A 123 -11.96 4.55 -13.37
CA SER A 123 -12.28 3.47 -14.30
C SER A 123 -11.78 2.13 -13.75
N ASN A 124 -12.37 1.03 -14.21
CA ASN A 124 -11.91 -0.30 -13.81
C ASN A 124 -10.42 -0.51 -14.13
N TYR A 125 -9.95 0.02 -15.25
CA TYR A 125 -8.54 -0.01 -15.64
C TYR A 125 -7.67 0.85 -14.71
N GLY A 126 -8.07 2.10 -14.47
CA GLY A 126 -7.35 3.05 -13.61
C GLY A 126 -7.17 2.53 -12.19
N ILE A 127 -8.24 2.07 -11.55
CA ILE A 127 -8.17 1.51 -10.19
C ILE A 127 -7.31 0.26 -10.14
N MET A 128 -7.43 -0.62 -11.12
CA MET A 128 -6.58 -1.81 -11.18
C MET A 128 -5.10 -1.43 -11.33
N MET A 129 -4.78 -0.49 -12.22
CA MET A 129 -3.40 -0.06 -12.41
C MET A 129 -2.85 0.60 -11.14
N ALA A 130 -3.63 1.44 -10.47
CA ALA A 130 -3.28 2.01 -9.18
C ALA A 130 -3.06 0.93 -8.10
N MET A 131 -3.88 -0.12 -8.06
CA MET A 131 -3.68 -1.28 -7.18
C MET A 131 -2.36 -2.03 -7.50
N ASN A 132 -2.01 -2.18 -8.78
CA ASN A 132 -0.75 -2.78 -9.20
C ASN A 132 0.46 -1.92 -8.83
N CYS A 133 0.37 -0.60 -9.00
CA CYS A 133 1.39 0.34 -8.53
C CYS A 133 1.57 0.25 -7.01
N LEU A 134 0.48 0.20 -6.24
CA LEU A 134 0.55 0.05 -4.79
C LEU A 134 1.18 -1.29 -4.38
N LEU A 135 0.88 -2.37 -5.10
CA LEU A 135 1.53 -3.66 -4.90
C LEU A 135 3.04 -3.58 -5.17
N LEU A 136 3.44 -2.93 -6.26
CA LEU A 136 4.84 -2.71 -6.61
C LEU A 136 5.55 -1.86 -5.55
N ASP A 137 4.91 -0.79 -5.05
CA ASP A 137 5.42 0.05 -3.97
C ASP A 137 5.70 -0.80 -2.71
N VAL A 138 4.76 -1.68 -2.32
CA VAL A 138 4.93 -2.58 -1.17
C VAL A 138 6.12 -3.53 -1.38
N LYS A 139 6.25 -4.15 -2.55
CA LYS A 139 7.38 -5.06 -2.85
C LYS A 139 8.71 -4.33 -2.91
N THR A 140 8.72 -3.14 -3.49
CA THR A 140 9.91 -2.29 -3.59
C THR A 140 10.36 -1.88 -2.19
N PHE A 141 9.43 -1.47 -1.32
CA PHE A 141 9.76 -1.11 0.04
C PHE A 141 10.25 -2.31 0.85
N GLN A 142 9.69 -3.51 0.61
CA GLN A 142 10.22 -4.74 1.19
C GLN A 142 11.70 -4.93 0.84
N LEU A 143 12.02 -4.87 -0.45
CA LEU A 143 13.39 -5.03 -0.95
C LEU A 143 14.32 -3.94 -0.44
N LEU A 144 13.89 -2.67 -0.46
CA LEU A 144 14.66 -1.54 0.03
C LEU A 144 15.00 -1.74 1.51
N TYR A 145 14.01 -2.06 2.35
CA TYR A 145 14.24 -2.31 3.77
C TYR A 145 15.20 -3.47 4.01
N PHE A 146 15.06 -4.57 3.26
CA PHE A 146 16.01 -5.69 3.34
C PHE A 146 17.42 -5.30 2.96
N GLY A 147 17.60 -4.63 1.81
CA GLY A 147 18.90 -4.18 1.34
C GLY A 147 19.55 -3.22 2.34
N THR A 148 18.78 -2.28 2.86
CA THR A 148 19.28 -1.31 3.82
C THR A 148 19.63 -1.95 5.17
N VAL A 149 18.79 -2.82 5.73
CA VAL A 149 19.01 -3.39 7.07
C VAL A 149 19.98 -4.57 7.08
N MET A 150 20.08 -5.35 5.99
CA MET A 150 21.04 -6.45 5.88
C MET A 150 22.44 -5.99 5.49
N SER A 151 22.59 -4.76 4.98
CA SER A 151 23.89 -4.14 4.70
C SER A 151 24.51 -3.41 5.91
N TYR A 152 23.76 -3.23 7.00
CA TYR A 152 24.25 -2.74 8.30
C TYR A 152 24.57 -3.90 9.25
#